data_AF-A0A401LAD7-F1
#
_entry.id   AF-A0A401LAD7-F1
#
_cell.length_a   1.000
_cell.length_b   1.000
_cell.length_c   1.000
_cell.angle_alpha   90.00
_cell.angle_beta   90.00
_cell.angle_gamma   90.00
#
_symmetry.space_group_name_H-M   'P 1'
#
loop_
_entity.id
_entity.type
_entity.pdbx_description
1 polymer ?
#
loop_
_entity_poly.entity_id
_entity_poly.type
_entity_poly.pdbx_seq_one_letter_code
_entity_poly.pdbx_strand_id
1 'polypeptide(L)'
;MEGHSDVTGFGKIALATTDMKVALQDAEIVLVTLPSIYHKSTAEKIAPHLQDGQYVVLNPAAGLGILETKKAFDETVVKQM
;
A
#
# COMPACT_ATOMS: atom_id res chain seq x y z
N MET A 1 0.87 20.05 -15.86
CA MET A 1 -0.35 19.79 -15.07
C MET A 1 -0.26 20.66 -13.84
N GLU A 2 -1.19 21.59 -13.65
CA GLU A 2 -1.25 22.46 -12.46
C GLU A 2 -2.51 22.11 -11.67
N GLY A 3 -2.37 21.97 -10.34
CA GLY A 3 -3.49 21.69 -9.43
C GLY A 3 -4.27 22.96 -9.08
N HIS A 4 -5.58 22.83 -8.84
CA HIS A 4 -6.47 23.94 -8.42
C HIS A 4 -6.54 24.07 -6.89
N SER A 5 -5.38 24.19 -6.25
CA SER A 5 -5.24 24.44 -4.81
C SER A 5 -4.88 25.91 -4.58
N ASP A 6 -5.22 26.47 -3.41
CA ASP A 6 -4.78 27.82 -2.99
C ASP A 6 -3.24 27.95 -2.97
N VAL A 7 -2.55 26.81 -2.98
CA VAL A 7 -1.11 26.70 -3.18
C VAL A 7 -0.84 25.89 -4.45
N THR A 8 -0.13 26.49 -5.40
CA THR A 8 0.32 25.82 -6.63
C THR A 8 1.71 25.21 -6.44
N GLY A 9 1.90 24.02 -6.98
CA GLY A 9 3.15 23.28 -6.87
C GLY A 9 3.04 21.90 -7.50
N PHE A 10 4.18 21.30 -7.82
CA PHE A 10 4.26 19.93 -8.33
C PHE A 10 5.20 19.11 -7.45
N GLY A 11 4.68 18.03 -6.87
CA GLY A 11 5.50 17.06 -6.14
C GLY A 11 6.36 16.28 -7.12
N LYS A 12 7.69 16.35 -6.95
CA LYS A 12 8.60 15.53 -7.78
C LYS A 12 8.42 14.05 -7.40
N ILE A 13 8.25 13.21 -8.40
CA ILE A 13 8.26 11.76 -8.22
C ILE A 13 9.70 11.36 -7.90
N ALA A 14 9.94 10.89 -6.67
CA ALA A 14 11.26 10.42 -6.25
C ALA A 14 11.60 9.05 -6.87
N LEU A 15 10.59 8.20 -7.07
CA LEU A 15 10.72 6.85 -7.60
C LEU A 15 9.44 6.40 -8.31
N ALA A 16 9.59 5.73 -9.45
CA ALA A 16 8.55 4.94 -10.09
C ALA A 16 9.15 3.58 -10.45
N THR A 17 8.58 2.49 -9.93
CA THR A 17 9.16 1.14 -10.07
C THR A 17 8.07 0.09 -10.17
N THR A 18 8.43 -1.05 -10.74
CA THR A 18 7.64 -2.30 -10.72
C THR A 18 8.14 -3.30 -9.67
N ASP A 19 9.24 -2.99 -8.98
CA ASP A 19 9.76 -3.78 -7.87
C ASP A 19 9.05 -3.38 -6.57
N MET A 20 8.26 -4.31 -6.01
CA MET A 20 7.46 -4.08 -4.80
C MET A 20 8.34 -3.83 -3.57
N LYS A 21 9.49 -4.49 -3.46
CA LYS A 21 10.39 -4.33 -2.31
C LYS A 21 10.94 -2.91 -2.28
N VAL A 22 11.38 -2.41 -3.44
CA VAL A 22 11.93 -1.05 -3.56
C VAL A 22 10.82 0.00 -3.39
N ALA A 23 9.61 -0.26 -3.86
CA ALA A 23 8.47 0.65 -3.69
C ALA A 23 8.06 0.85 -2.22
N LEU A 24 8.19 -0.19 -1.40
CA LEU A 24 7.81 -0.19 0.01
C LEU A 24 8.95 0.22 0.94
N GLN A 25 10.20 0.17 0.48
CA GLN A 25 11.36 0.51 1.30
C GLN A 25 11.27 1.95 1.82
N ASP A 26 11.44 2.13 3.13
CA ASP A 26 11.46 3.42 3.85
C ASP A 26 10.14 4.23 3.78
N ALA A 27 9.06 3.66 3.22
CA ALA A 27 7.77 4.34 3.14
C ALA A 27 7.06 4.36 4.50
N GLU A 28 6.74 5.52 5.05
CA GLU A 28 5.94 5.61 6.28
C GLU A 28 4.47 5.23 6.04
N ILE A 29 3.94 5.60 4.87
CA ILE A 29 2.55 5.37 4.46
C ILE A 29 2.54 4.70 3.09
N VAL A 30 1.82 3.58 3.00
CA VAL A 30 1.57 2.83 1.76
C VAL A 30 0.11 3.01 1.38
N LEU A 31 -0.16 3.84 0.38
CA LEU A 31 -1.51 4.07 -0.13
C LEU A 31 -1.81 3.10 -1.28
N VAL A 32 -2.64 2.09 -1.02
CA VAL A 32 -3.13 1.17 -2.06
C VAL A 32 -4.29 1.83 -2.78
N THR A 33 -4.04 2.27 -4.02
CA THR A 33 -5.04 2.93 -4.88
C THR A 33 -5.78 2.00 -5.85
N LEU A 34 -5.55 0.68 -5.73
CA LEU A 34 -6.17 -0.31 -6.61
C LEU A 34 -7.65 -0.51 -6.25
N PRO A 35 -8.51 -0.88 -7.22
CA PRO A 35 -9.89 -1.25 -6.93
C PRO A 35 -9.99 -2.28 -5.81
N SER A 36 -11.06 -2.21 -5.00
CA SER A 36 -11.18 -3.01 -3.78
C SER A 36 -11.15 -4.52 -3.98
N ILE A 37 -11.48 -5.00 -5.19
CA ILE A 37 -11.36 -6.41 -5.58
C ILE A 37 -9.91 -6.94 -5.53
N TYR A 38 -8.92 -6.05 -5.47
CA TYR A 38 -7.50 -6.39 -5.41
C TYR A 38 -6.89 -6.28 -4.01
N HIS A 39 -7.65 -5.92 -2.98
CA HIS A 39 -7.09 -5.75 -1.62
C HIS A 39 -6.38 -7.01 -1.14
N LYS A 40 -7.01 -8.18 -1.22
CA LYS A 40 -6.39 -9.45 -0.82
C LYS A 40 -5.09 -9.74 -1.56
N SER A 41 -5.15 -9.74 -2.89
CA SER A 41 -3.99 -10.11 -3.72
C SER A 41 -2.86 -9.08 -3.63
N THR A 42 -3.19 -7.83 -3.32
CA THR A 42 -2.20 -6.79 -3.00
C THR A 42 -1.59 -7.05 -1.63
N ALA A 43 -2.41 -7.33 -0.62
CA ALA A 43 -1.98 -7.62 0.75
C ALA A 43 -0.98 -8.80 0.79
N GLU A 44 -1.31 -9.91 0.11
CA GLU A 44 -0.44 -11.08 0.00
C GLU A 44 0.92 -10.76 -0.65
N LYS A 45 0.95 -9.82 -1.61
CA LYS A 45 2.19 -9.42 -2.32
C LYS A 45 3.05 -8.44 -1.54
N ILE A 46 2.43 -7.53 -0.77
CA ILE A 46 3.18 -6.53 0.01
C ILE A 46 3.66 -7.09 1.35
N ALA A 47 2.94 -8.05 1.94
CA ALA A 47 3.24 -8.59 3.26
C ALA A 47 4.72 -9.02 3.47
N PRO A 48 5.40 -9.69 2.52
CA PRO A 48 6.80 -10.09 2.70
C PRO A 48 7.81 -8.93 2.67
N HIS A 49 7.36 -7.72 2.35
CA HIS A 49 8.19 -6.55 2.13
C HIS A 49 7.89 -5.41 3.11
N LEU A 50 6.82 -5.55 3.91
CA LEU A 50 6.47 -4.58 4.93
C LEU A 50 7.51 -4.56 6.05
N GLN A 51 7.70 -3.38 6.61
CA GLN A 51 8.57 -3.08 7.73
C GLN A 51 7.73 -2.59 8.91
N ASP A 52 8.23 -2.79 10.13
CA ASP A 52 7.57 -2.30 11.32
C ASP A 52 7.45 -0.76 11.27
N GLY A 53 6.28 -0.25 11.69
CA GLY A 53 5.99 1.19 11.69
C GLY A 53 5.33 1.73 10.42
N GLN A 54 5.19 0.92 9.37
CA GLN A 54 4.49 1.34 8.14
C GLN A 54 2.96 1.28 8.31
N TYR A 55 2.26 2.29 7.76
CA TYR A 55 0.81 2.32 7.71
C TYR A 55 0.28 1.98 6.31
N VAL A 56 -0.52 0.93 6.19
CA VAL A 56 -1.18 0.56 4.92
C VAL A 56 -2.59 1.16 4.89
N VAL A 57 -2.83 2.04 3.92
CA VAL A 57 -4.13 2.70 3.70
C VAL A 57 -4.79 2.12 2.44
N LEU A 58 -6.04 1.67 2.58
CA LEU A 58 -6.85 1.16 1.47
C LEU A 58 -7.73 2.28 0.91
N ASN A 59 -7.54 2.64 -0.36
CA ASN A 59 -8.34 3.63 -1.05
C ASN A 59 -8.64 3.16 -2.50
N PRO A 60 -9.90 2.88 -2.87
CA PRO A 60 -11.13 3.07 -2.11
C PRO A 60 -11.29 2.03 -0.99
N ALA A 61 -11.92 2.44 0.11
CA ALA A 61 -12.31 1.51 1.16
C ALA A 61 -13.51 0.66 0.70
N ALA A 62 -13.47 -0.64 0.99
CA ALA A 62 -14.63 -1.52 0.91
C ALA A 62 -14.91 -2.07 2.32
N GLY A 63 -16.18 -2.28 2.66
CA GLY A 63 -16.62 -2.54 4.04
C GLY A 63 -15.78 -3.59 4.78
N LEU A 64 -15.52 -4.75 4.17
CA LEU A 64 -14.72 -5.83 4.75
C LEU A 64 -13.27 -5.90 4.21
N GLY A 65 -12.87 -4.97 3.35
CA GLY A 65 -11.55 -5.00 2.70
C GLY A 65 -10.40 -4.93 3.70
N ILE A 66 -10.59 -4.22 4.82
CA ILE A 66 -9.59 -4.15 5.89
C ILE A 66 -9.44 -5.47 6.66
N LEU A 67 -10.54 -6.20 6.88
CA LEU A 67 -10.50 -7.50 7.55
C LEU A 67 -9.85 -8.57 6.66
N GLU A 68 -10.14 -8.54 5.36
CA GLU A 68 -9.49 -9.42 4.38
C GLU A 68 -7.99 -9.14 4.27
N THR A 69 -7.59 -7.87 4.23
CA THR A 69 -6.19 -7.44 4.23
C THR A 69 -5.47 -7.90 5.50
N LYS A 70 -6.08 -7.67 6.67
CA LYS A 70 -5.52 -8.14 7.95
C LYS A 70 -5.34 -9.66 7.96
N LYS A 71 -6.35 -10.42 7.52
CA LYS A 71 -6.27 -11.87 7.44
C LYS A 71 -5.14 -12.33 6.52
N ALA A 72 -4.97 -11.69 5.36
CA ALA A 72 -3.88 -12.01 4.43
C ALA A 72 -2.49 -11.76 5.04
N PHE A 73 -2.34 -10.70 5.83
CA PHE A 73 -1.09 -10.43 6.57
C PHE A 73 -0.82 -11.52 7.62
N ASP A 74 -1.81 -11.82 8.46
CA ASP A 74 -1.68 -12.84 9.51
C ASP A 74 -1.32 -14.22 8.89
N GLU A 75 -1.95 -14.61 7.79
CA GLU A 75 -1.68 -15.88 7.08
C GLU A 75 -0.30 -15.91 6.40
N THR A 76 0.22 -14.77 5.95
CA THR A 76 1.53 -14.71 5.29
C THR A 76 2.66 -14.73 6.32
N VAL A 77 2.49 -14.06 7.46
CA VAL A 77 3.45 -14.12 8.58
C VAL A 77 3.58 -15.55 9.10
N VAL A 78 2.47 -16.29 9.26
CA VAL A 78 2.48 -17.69 9.69
C VAL A 78 3.21 -18.61 8.69
N LYS A 79 3.20 -18.30 7.39
CA LYS A 79 3.92 -19.09 6.36
C LYS A 79 5.43 -18.85 6.34
N GLN A 80 5.92 -17.81 7.01
CA GLN A 80 7.35 -17.46 7.06
C GLN A 80 8.05 -17.98 8.33
N MET A 81 7.30 -18.53 9.29
CA MET A 81 7.80 -19.21 10.50
C MET A 81 7.89 -20.72 10.29
#